data_AF-A0A8B6H7Y3-F1
#
_entry.id   AF-A0A8B6H7Y3-F1
#
_cell.length_a   1.000
_cell.length_b   1.000
_cell.length_c   1.000
_cell.angle_alpha   90.00
_cell.angle_beta   90.00
_cell.angle_gamma   90.00
#
_symmetry.space_group_name_H-M   'P 1'
#
loop_
_entity.id
_entity.type
_entity.pdbx_description
1 polymer ?
#
loop_
_entity_poly.entity_id
_entity_poly.type
_entity_poly.pdbx_seq_one_letter_code
_entity_poly.pdbx_strand_id
1 'polypeptide(L)'
;RGRPLWSCEDITPRTLNTQSAVQVEYFLKLVIKYFQELSPKAFVEQRWSQVALQVALSCSSRHYAGRSFQILRALKIRPSTQMLADILSRLVETVAEQGDDMQGYVTEIMLTLEAAVDNLDLEIRSFDIMKEIFKSTPNLLKDQSNESANKRLSVLGPRQDVQQHARSTSYSVTGPAHRMKPYDLRLRSSTDVESRLRTSMTRSRSAQSLKNMDPSGNEDKLTIVSQMFWIAVSMLESDYEYEFTLAVRLLDKILKHLQPERPDCRERLEKIEQQLKWNNFPGVQTLLLKGFTSTVTFEGTWYLVSRLTVSISAPVVDPTDSLGFPVNVIALLPLLVQNYECLTPSCRDAADHIAQVCSQKSDKLNNLGTVMSLYSHGTFGKDSFQWTKCVVKYLLDVYSYTSLTLLSFLVE
;
A
#
# COMPACT_ATOMS: atom_id res chain seq x y z
N ARG A 1 28.43 -39.30 -15.59
CA ARG A 1 27.11 -39.36 -14.89
C ARG A 1 26.73 -37.94 -14.51
N GLY A 2 25.54 -37.46 -14.88
CA GLY A 2 25.05 -36.18 -14.36
C GLY A 2 24.72 -36.30 -12.86
N ARG A 3 24.97 -35.23 -12.11
CA ARG A 3 24.30 -34.97 -10.82
C ARG A 3 23.16 -33.99 -11.10
N PRO A 4 22.06 -33.99 -10.34
CA PRO A 4 21.06 -32.93 -10.45
C PRO A 4 21.69 -31.58 -10.08
N LEU A 5 21.14 -30.48 -10.62
CA LEU A 5 21.63 -29.12 -10.36
C LEU A 5 21.37 -28.66 -8.91
N TRP A 6 20.31 -29.18 -8.30
CA TRP A 6 19.86 -28.89 -6.94
C TRP A 6 19.11 -30.11 -6.36
N SER A 7 18.89 -30.10 -5.04
CA SER A 7 18.15 -31.15 -4.33
C SER A 7 16.66 -31.20 -4.71
N CYS A 8 16.05 -32.37 -4.55
CA CYS A 8 14.59 -32.52 -4.53
C CYS A 8 14.07 -32.21 -3.12
N GLU A 9 13.92 -30.92 -2.81
CA GLU A 9 13.37 -30.39 -1.56
C GLU A 9 11.97 -29.78 -1.82
N ASP A 10 11.11 -29.72 -0.80
CA ASP A 10 9.83 -29.03 -0.85
C ASP A 10 9.73 -27.99 0.28
N ILE A 11 8.98 -26.93 0.06
CA ILE A 11 8.59 -25.99 1.12
C ILE A 11 7.46 -26.63 1.93
N THR A 12 7.57 -26.53 3.26
CA THR A 12 6.57 -27.05 4.20
C THR A 12 6.27 -26.00 5.26
N PRO A 13 5.18 -26.12 6.05
CA PRO A 13 4.89 -25.26 7.19
C PRO A 13 6.07 -25.05 8.16
N ARG A 14 6.96 -26.04 8.28
CA ARG A 14 8.15 -26.00 9.16
C ARG A 14 9.41 -25.50 8.46
N THR A 15 9.43 -25.50 7.12
CA THR A 15 10.60 -25.19 6.28
C THR A 15 10.20 -24.23 5.16
N LEU A 16 10.08 -22.94 5.51
CA LEU A 16 9.66 -21.87 4.59
C LEU A 16 10.74 -21.47 3.55
N ASN A 17 11.98 -21.95 3.70
CA ASN A 17 13.11 -21.64 2.83
C ASN A 17 13.91 -22.91 2.51
N THR A 18 14.29 -23.11 1.25
CA THR A 18 15.08 -24.25 0.77
C THR A 18 16.28 -23.78 -0.06
N GLN A 19 17.40 -24.50 0.01
CA GLN A 19 18.63 -24.13 -0.72
C GLN A 19 18.42 -24.25 -2.23
N SER A 20 17.67 -25.26 -2.66
CA SER A 20 17.24 -25.43 -4.04
C SER A 20 16.41 -24.26 -4.59
N ALA A 21 15.55 -23.61 -3.78
CA ALA A 21 14.80 -22.44 -4.23
C ALA A 21 15.74 -21.23 -4.52
N VAL A 22 16.74 -21.00 -3.67
CA VAL A 22 17.76 -19.96 -3.89
C VAL A 22 18.60 -20.24 -5.14
N GLN A 23 18.93 -21.52 -5.39
CA GLN A 23 19.63 -21.96 -6.59
C GLN A 23 18.79 -21.76 -7.86
N VAL A 24 17.48 -22.03 -7.79
CA VAL A 24 16.52 -21.75 -8.88
C VAL A 24 16.41 -20.24 -9.14
N GLU A 25 16.28 -19.39 -8.12
CA GLU A 25 16.23 -17.93 -8.28
C GLU A 25 17.51 -17.40 -8.94
N TYR A 26 18.70 -17.86 -8.50
CA TYR A 26 19.96 -17.43 -9.07
C TYR A 26 20.13 -17.88 -10.53
N PHE A 27 19.84 -19.13 -10.84
CA PHE A 27 19.87 -19.65 -12.21
C PHE A 27 18.90 -18.89 -13.13
N LEU A 28 17.68 -18.65 -12.67
CA LEU A 28 16.64 -17.93 -13.41
C LEU A 28 17.09 -16.51 -13.76
N LYS A 29 17.70 -15.77 -12.82
CA LYS A 29 18.27 -14.42 -13.07
C LYS A 29 19.34 -14.41 -14.15
N LEU A 30 20.24 -15.40 -14.16
CA LEU A 30 21.28 -15.52 -15.20
C LEU A 30 20.66 -15.79 -16.58
N VAL A 31 19.69 -16.69 -16.65
CA VAL A 31 18.98 -17.04 -17.89
C VAL A 31 18.19 -15.83 -18.42
N ILE A 32 17.47 -15.11 -17.56
CA ILE A 32 16.73 -13.90 -17.93
C ILE A 32 17.65 -12.82 -18.47
N LYS A 33 18.77 -12.52 -17.78
CA LYS A 33 19.76 -11.54 -18.24
C LYS A 33 20.24 -11.88 -19.66
N TYR A 34 20.59 -13.14 -19.91
CA TYR A 34 21.04 -13.59 -21.22
C TYR A 34 19.96 -13.44 -22.31
N PHE A 35 18.70 -13.74 -21.99
CA PHE A 35 17.59 -13.52 -22.92
C PHE A 35 17.22 -12.04 -23.13
N GLN A 36 17.39 -11.20 -22.11
CA GLN A 36 17.25 -9.74 -22.23
C GLN A 36 18.33 -9.16 -23.15
N GLU A 37 19.58 -9.64 -23.06
CA GLU A 37 20.68 -9.25 -23.96
C GLU A 37 20.46 -9.73 -25.40
N LEU A 38 20.04 -10.98 -25.61
CA LEU A 38 19.80 -11.54 -26.94
C LEU A 38 18.50 -11.07 -27.62
N SER A 39 17.43 -10.83 -26.85
CA SER A 39 16.11 -10.49 -27.39
C SER A 39 15.31 -9.58 -26.43
N PRO A 40 15.67 -8.29 -26.32
CA PRO A 40 15.00 -7.33 -25.43
C PRO A 40 13.48 -7.23 -25.63
N LYS A 41 12.99 -7.55 -26.84
CA LYS A 41 11.56 -7.46 -27.22
C LYS A 41 10.78 -8.76 -26.96
N ALA A 42 11.39 -9.78 -26.37
CA ALA A 42 10.73 -11.06 -26.09
C ALA A 42 9.83 -11.03 -24.84
N PHE A 43 10.00 -10.06 -23.93
CA PHE A 43 9.24 -9.93 -22.67
C PHE A 43 9.20 -11.25 -21.88
N VAL A 44 10.39 -11.84 -21.69
CA VAL A 44 10.53 -13.21 -21.18
C VAL A 44 10.01 -13.31 -19.75
N GLU A 45 10.30 -12.34 -18.89
CA GLU A 45 9.84 -12.36 -17.50
C GLU A 45 8.31 -12.36 -17.40
N GLN A 46 7.63 -11.55 -18.21
CA GLN A 46 6.18 -11.41 -18.21
C GLN A 46 5.48 -12.64 -18.79
N ARG A 47 6.10 -13.30 -19.79
CA ARG A 47 5.60 -14.56 -20.35
C ARG A 47 5.84 -15.73 -19.41
N TRP A 48 7.00 -15.78 -18.77
CA TRP A 48 7.34 -16.83 -17.82
C TRP A 48 6.58 -16.67 -16.50
N SER A 49 6.20 -15.47 -16.07
CA SER A 49 5.30 -15.30 -14.92
C SER A 49 3.90 -15.84 -15.22
N GLN A 50 3.37 -15.61 -16.41
CA GLN A 50 2.09 -16.18 -16.87
C GLN A 50 2.13 -17.71 -16.92
N VAL A 51 3.17 -18.30 -17.52
CA VAL A 51 3.32 -19.76 -17.60
C VAL A 51 3.56 -20.37 -16.21
N ALA A 52 4.40 -19.75 -15.37
CA ALA A 52 4.66 -20.23 -14.01
C ALA A 52 3.41 -20.18 -13.14
N LEU A 53 2.61 -19.11 -13.21
CA LEU A 53 1.32 -19.02 -12.54
C LEU A 53 0.35 -20.11 -13.03
N GLN A 54 0.23 -20.29 -14.36
CA GLN A 54 -0.64 -21.32 -14.94
C GLN A 54 -0.25 -22.73 -14.46
N VAL A 55 1.03 -23.08 -14.46
CA VAL A 55 1.51 -24.39 -13.99
C VAL A 55 1.33 -24.52 -12.46
N ALA A 56 1.64 -23.48 -11.68
CA ALA A 56 1.44 -23.46 -10.24
C ALA A 56 -0.02 -23.70 -9.84
N LEU A 57 -0.98 -23.20 -10.63
CA LEU A 57 -2.42 -23.31 -10.35
C LEU A 57 -3.11 -24.48 -11.06
N SER A 58 -2.42 -25.30 -11.87
CA SER A 58 -3.04 -26.42 -12.61
C SER A 58 -2.26 -27.75 -12.60
N CYS A 59 -1.02 -27.79 -12.10
CA CYS A 59 -0.26 -29.03 -12.04
C CYS A 59 -0.78 -29.98 -10.95
N SER A 60 -0.87 -31.28 -11.28
CA SER A 60 -1.20 -32.35 -10.33
C SER A 60 -0.07 -32.71 -9.37
N SER A 61 1.17 -32.28 -9.64
CA SER A 61 2.31 -32.48 -8.74
C SER A 61 2.55 -31.23 -7.89
N ARG A 62 2.36 -31.34 -6.57
CA ARG A 62 2.62 -30.25 -5.62
C ARG A 62 4.05 -29.74 -5.69
N HIS A 63 5.03 -30.62 -5.90
CA HIS A 63 6.44 -30.23 -6.12
C HIS A 63 6.61 -29.30 -7.32
N TYR A 64 6.14 -29.70 -8.51
CA TYR A 64 6.25 -28.84 -9.71
C TYR A 64 5.45 -27.55 -9.58
N ALA A 65 4.32 -27.59 -8.86
CA ALA A 65 3.53 -26.40 -8.58
C ALA A 65 4.26 -25.42 -7.65
N GLY A 66 4.88 -25.91 -6.57
CA GLY A 66 5.74 -25.13 -5.67
C GLY A 66 6.96 -24.56 -6.38
N ARG A 67 7.67 -25.35 -7.20
CA ARG A 67 8.75 -24.83 -8.07
C ARG A 67 8.29 -23.74 -9.03
N SER A 68 7.05 -23.82 -9.52
CA SER A 68 6.47 -22.78 -10.37
C SER A 68 6.14 -21.51 -9.58
N PHE A 69 5.66 -21.61 -8.33
CA PHE A 69 5.54 -20.47 -7.42
C PHE A 69 6.91 -19.85 -7.06
N GLN A 70 7.93 -20.65 -6.80
CA GLN A 70 9.30 -20.17 -6.56
C GLN A 70 9.85 -19.37 -7.75
N ILE A 71 9.63 -19.86 -8.98
CA ILE A 71 9.96 -19.14 -10.22
C ILE A 71 9.16 -17.82 -10.30
N LEU A 72 7.85 -17.85 -10.04
CA LEU A 72 6.99 -16.66 -10.07
C LEU A 72 7.45 -15.57 -9.09
N ARG A 73 7.87 -15.95 -7.87
CA ARG A 73 8.48 -15.02 -6.89
C ARG A 73 9.81 -14.46 -7.40
N ALA A 74 10.68 -15.34 -7.90
CA ALA A 74 12.02 -14.98 -8.39
C ALA A 74 12.00 -14.04 -9.61
N LEU A 75 10.92 -14.03 -10.39
CA LEU A 75 10.69 -13.11 -11.51
C LEU A 75 10.41 -11.66 -11.09
N LYS A 76 9.99 -11.44 -9.83
CA LYS A 76 9.69 -10.10 -9.26
C LYS A 76 8.75 -9.21 -10.09
N ILE A 77 7.88 -9.83 -10.88
CA ILE A 77 6.84 -9.15 -11.65
C ILE A 77 5.76 -8.63 -10.70
N ARG A 78 5.27 -7.41 -10.98
CA ARG A 78 4.14 -6.81 -10.27
C ARG A 78 2.89 -7.71 -10.45
N PRO A 79 2.19 -8.11 -9.36
CA PRO A 79 0.93 -8.84 -9.47
C PRO A 79 -0.13 -8.03 -10.25
N SER A 80 -1.12 -8.74 -10.78
CA SER A 80 -2.32 -8.15 -11.39
C SER A 80 -3.57 -8.63 -10.66
N THR A 81 -4.68 -7.91 -10.82
CA THR A 81 -5.99 -8.29 -10.27
C THR A 81 -6.42 -9.68 -10.73
N GLN A 82 -6.11 -10.07 -11.97
CA GLN A 82 -6.38 -11.42 -12.48
C GLN A 82 -5.51 -12.46 -11.77
N MET A 83 -4.21 -12.22 -11.62
CA MET A 83 -3.31 -13.13 -10.90
C MET A 83 -3.75 -13.33 -9.44
N LEU A 84 -4.24 -12.28 -8.76
CA LEU A 84 -4.82 -12.43 -7.43
C LEU A 84 -6.12 -13.23 -7.44
N ALA A 85 -7.00 -13.02 -8.42
CA ALA A 85 -8.23 -13.80 -8.55
C ALA A 85 -7.94 -15.29 -8.79
N ASP A 86 -7.02 -15.61 -9.70
CA ASP A 86 -6.60 -16.99 -10.00
C ASP A 86 -5.99 -17.68 -8.76
N ILE A 87 -5.13 -16.96 -8.02
CA ILE A 87 -4.53 -17.45 -6.77
C ILE A 87 -5.60 -17.65 -5.68
N LEU A 88 -6.50 -16.69 -5.49
CA LEU A 88 -7.54 -16.74 -4.47
C LEU A 88 -8.53 -17.87 -4.73
N SER A 89 -8.95 -18.08 -5.98
CA SER A 89 -9.81 -19.21 -6.35
C SER A 89 -9.18 -20.54 -5.95
N ARG A 90 -7.88 -20.73 -6.19
CA ARG A 90 -7.17 -21.95 -5.81
C ARG A 90 -6.91 -22.05 -4.31
N LEU A 91 -6.65 -20.94 -3.62
CA LEU A 91 -6.44 -20.91 -2.17
C LEU A 91 -7.70 -21.36 -1.41
N VAL A 92 -8.88 -20.87 -1.80
CA VAL A 92 -10.17 -21.26 -1.21
C VAL A 92 -10.42 -22.77 -1.37
N GLU A 93 -9.96 -23.38 -2.46
CA GLU A 93 -10.08 -24.83 -2.70
C GLU A 93 -9.06 -25.68 -1.91
N THR A 94 -8.00 -25.11 -1.33
CA THR A 94 -6.91 -25.90 -0.70
C THR A 94 -6.55 -25.51 0.73
N VAL A 95 -7.02 -24.37 1.25
CA VAL A 95 -6.69 -23.88 2.61
C VAL A 95 -7.17 -24.81 3.73
N ALA A 96 -8.34 -25.45 3.57
CA ALA A 96 -8.85 -26.36 4.59
C ALA A 96 -8.19 -27.76 4.56
N GLU A 97 -7.41 -28.09 3.52
CA GLU A 97 -7.00 -29.45 3.19
C GLU A 97 -5.82 -29.97 4.01
N GLN A 98 -5.91 -31.23 4.39
CA GLN A 98 -4.98 -31.89 5.31
C GLN A 98 -3.89 -32.68 4.57
N GLY A 99 -2.67 -32.67 5.11
CA GLY A 99 -1.52 -33.42 4.60
C GLY A 99 -0.35 -32.53 4.14
N ASP A 100 0.89 -32.96 4.43
CA ASP A 100 2.10 -32.16 4.30
C ASP A 100 2.30 -31.52 2.91
N ASP A 101 1.84 -32.17 1.83
CA ASP A 101 1.94 -31.66 0.46
C ASP A 101 0.89 -30.59 0.12
N MET A 102 -0.31 -30.70 0.69
CA MET A 102 -1.35 -29.67 0.61
C MET A 102 -0.98 -28.44 1.46
N GLN A 103 -0.50 -28.66 2.68
CA GLN A 103 -0.05 -27.59 3.57
C GLN A 103 1.19 -26.88 3.01
N GLY A 104 2.13 -27.63 2.40
CA GLY A 104 3.25 -27.07 1.64
C GLY A 104 2.80 -26.25 0.42
N TYR A 105 1.75 -26.69 -0.28
CA TYR A 105 1.17 -25.96 -1.41
C TYR A 105 0.47 -24.64 -1.00
N VAL A 106 -0.29 -24.64 0.10
CA VAL A 106 -0.84 -23.41 0.69
C VAL A 106 0.27 -22.47 1.18
N THR A 107 1.33 -23.04 1.76
CA THR A 107 2.53 -22.27 2.14
C THR A 107 3.18 -21.59 0.92
N GLU A 108 3.32 -22.29 -0.20
CA GLU A 108 3.84 -21.73 -1.46
C GLU A 108 2.94 -20.61 -2.03
N ILE A 109 1.61 -20.72 -1.89
CA ILE A 109 0.66 -19.64 -2.24
C ILE A 109 0.90 -18.41 -1.35
N MET A 110 0.90 -18.59 -0.02
CA MET A 110 1.02 -17.49 0.93
C MET A 110 2.38 -16.78 0.86
N LEU A 111 3.48 -17.52 0.68
CA LEU A 111 4.80 -16.94 0.42
C LEU A 111 4.85 -16.18 -0.93
N THR A 112 4.04 -16.58 -1.92
CA THR A 112 3.92 -15.86 -3.20
C THR A 112 3.16 -14.56 -3.04
N LEU A 113 2.09 -14.53 -2.24
CA LEU A 113 1.43 -13.29 -1.84
C LEU A 113 2.38 -12.39 -1.03
N GLU A 114 3.13 -12.95 -0.07
CA GLU A 114 4.10 -12.19 0.74
C GLU A 114 5.18 -11.54 -0.15
N ALA A 115 5.74 -12.26 -1.13
CA ALA A 115 6.71 -11.70 -2.08
C ALA A 115 6.08 -10.68 -3.06
N ALA A 116 4.80 -10.85 -3.43
CA ALA A 116 4.12 -9.94 -4.35
C ALA A 116 3.89 -8.53 -3.77
N VAL A 117 3.90 -8.36 -2.43
CA VAL A 117 3.86 -7.04 -1.78
C VAL A 117 5.08 -6.18 -2.16
N ASP A 118 6.28 -6.76 -2.20
CA ASP A 118 7.50 -6.03 -2.55
C ASP A 118 7.46 -5.51 -4.00
N ASN A 119 6.89 -6.32 -4.90
CA ASN A 119 6.80 -6.05 -6.34
C ASN A 119 5.77 -4.96 -6.69
N LEU A 120 4.94 -4.53 -5.72
CA LEU A 120 3.92 -3.51 -5.93
C LEU A 120 4.47 -2.08 -5.90
N ASP A 121 5.71 -1.85 -5.45
CA ASP A 121 6.37 -0.54 -5.53
C ASP A 121 5.52 0.57 -4.85
N LEU A 122 5.15 0.31 -3.59
CA LEU A 122 4.14 1.09 -2.87
C LEU A 122 4.75 2.32 -2.16
N GLU A 123 5.12 3.34 -2.93
CA GLU A 123 5.45 4.70 -2.47
C GLU A 123 4.22 5.47 -1.90
N ILE A 124 3.22 4.76 -1.36
CA ILE A 124 1.98 5.33 -0.82
C ILE A 124 2.27 6.39 0.26
N ARG A 125 3.34 6.21 1.05
CA ARG A 125 3.80 7.15 2.08
C ARG A 125 4.33 8.50 1.53
N SER A 126 4.75 8.57 0.27
CA SER A 126 5.51 9.70 -0.28
C SER A 126 4.65 10.84 -0.83
N PHE A 127 3.39 10.57 -1.20
CA PHE A 127 2.55 11.52 -1.93
C PHE A 127 2.03 12.69 -1.08
N ASP A 128 1.85 12.49 0.23
CA ASP A 128 1.21 13.49 1.07
C ASP A 128 2.15 14.65 1.45
N ILE A 129 3.46 14.38 1.63
CA ILE A 129 4.49 15.44 1.84
C ILE A 129 4.46 16.46 0.69
N MET A 130 4.40 16.01 -0.56
CA MET A 130 4.30 16.93 -1.71
C MET A 130 2.93 17.60 -1.81
N LYS A 131 1.82 16.89 -1.51
CA LYS A 131 0.48 17.51 -1.50
C LYS A 131 0.35 18.61 -0.45
N GLU A 132 0.96 18.45 0.73
CA GLU A 132 0.96 19.48 1.77
C GLU A 132 1.82 20.67 1.36
N ILE A 133 3.08 20.47 0.94
CA ILE A 133 3.97 21.56 0.47
C ILE A 133 3.31 22.40 -0.63
N PHE A 134 2.64 21.78 -1.62
CA PHE A 134 1.92 22.52 -2.66
C PHE A 134 0.61 23.17 -2.20
N LYS A 135 -0.02 22.70 -1.11
CA LYS A 135 -1.17 23.37 -0.46
C LYS A 135 -0.73 24.52 0.46
N SER A 136 0.47 24.45 1.05
CA SER A 136 1.03 25.48 1.93
C SER A 136 1.47 26.76 1.22
N THR A 137 1.34 26.85 -0.11
CA THR A 137 1.57 28.10 -0.87
C THR A 137 0.35 29.04 -0.71
N PRO A 138 0.46 30.20 -0.04
CA PRO A 138 -0.71 31.03 0.24
C PRO A 138 -1.28 31.68 -1.02
N ASN A 139 -2.61 31.69 -1.15
CA ASN A 139 -3.32 32.38 -2.24
C ASN A 139 -3.26 33.89 -2.05
N LEU A 140 -2.24 34.55 -2.62
CA LEU A 140 -2.04 36.02 -2.61
C LEU A 140 -3.04 36.80 -3.50
N LEU A 141 -4.34 36.49 -3.41
CA LEU A 141 -5.42 37.24 -4.06
C LEU A 141 -6.71 37.25 -3.21
N LYS A 142 -6.67 37.87 -2.03
CA LYS A 142 -7.89 38.39 -1.36
C LYS A 142 -7.57 39.43 -0.29
N ASP A 143 -7.42 40.69 -0.70
CA ASP A 143 -7.51 41.83 0.21
C ASP A 143 -8.04 43.08 -0.51
N GLN A 144 -9.35 43.32 -0.35
CA GLN A 144 -9.98 44.65 -0.36
C GLN A 144 -11.45 44.56 0.08
N SER A 145 -11.63 44.79 1.39
CA SER A 145 -12.68 45.61 2.02
C SER A 145 -13.98 45.93 1.25
N ASN A 146 -15.11 45.71 1.95
CA ASN A 146 -16.34 46.45 1.70
C ASN A 146 -16.11 47.97 1.84
N GLU A 147 -16.54 48.77 0.85
CA GLU A 147 -17.33 49.98 1.11
C GLU A 147 -18.04 50.46 -0.16
N SER A 148 -19.32 50.84 -0.02
CA SER A 148 -20.16 51.33 -1.12
C SER A 148 -20.90 52.60 -0.69
N ALA A 149 -20.25 53.77 -0.84
CA ALA A 149 -20.81 55.06 -0.47
C ALA A 149 -20.72 56.08 -1.61
N ASN A 150 -21.83 56.79 -1.88
CA ASN A 150 -21.92 57.78 -2.94
C ASN A 150 -21.20 59.09 -2.59
N LYS A 151 -20.37 59.60 -3.51
CA LYS A 151 -20.34 61.05 -3.84
C LYS A 151 -19.72 61.35 -5.20
N ARG A 152 -20.22 62.40 -5.85
CA ARG A 152 -19.65 63.01 -7.06
C ARG A 152 -18.67 64.11 -6.66
N LEU A 153 -17.58 64.28 -7.40
CA LEU A 153 -17.26 65.53 -8.11
C LEU A 153 -16.00 65.40 -8.97
N SER A 154 -15.84 66.32 -9.92
CA SER A 154 -14.73 66.42 -10.87
C SER A 154 -13.66 67.41 -10.41
N VAL A 155 -12.42 67.26 -10.89
CA VAL A 155 -11.64 68.33 -11.55
C VAL A 155 -10.31 67.80 -12.15
N LEU A 156 -9.83 68.50 -13.18
CA LEU A 156 -8.71 68.24 -14.08
C LEU A 156 -7.45 67.51 -13.55
N GLY A 157 -6.87 66.67 -14.40
CA GLY A 157 -5.42 66.46 -14.50
C GLY A 157 -4.85 67.09 -15.79
N PRO A 158 -3.56 67.48 -15.84
CA PRO A 158 -2.92 67.99 -17.04
C PRO A 158 -2.65 66.87 -18.07
N ARG A 159 -2.67 67.22 -19.35
CA ARG A 159 -2.56 66.27 -20.48
C ARG A 159 -1.11 66.11 -20.95
N GLN A 160 -0.79 64.92 -21.46
CA GLN A 160 -0.18 64.83 -22.79
C GLN A 160 -0.62 63.53 -23.49
N ASP A 161 -1.36 63.70 -24.59
CA ASP A 161 -1.69 62.68 -25.59
C ASP A 161 -0.41 62.30 -26.40
N VAL A 162 -0.30 61.26 -27.25
CA VAL A 162 -1.24 60.76 -28.27
C VAL A 162 -1.16 59.22 -28.42
N GLN A 163 -2.23 58.64 -28.97
CA GLN A 163 -2.54 57.22 -29.06
C GLN A 163 -1.90 56.48 -30.27
N GLN A 164 -2.11 55.16 -30.28
CA GLN A 164 -1.96 54.28 -31.45
C GLN A 164 -2.94 54.67 -32.58
N HIS A 165 -2.58 54.44 -33.86
CA HIS A 165 -3.20 53.37 -34.69
C HIS A 165 -2.85 53.43 -36.20
N ALA A 166 -2.82 52.23 -36.80
CA ALA A 166 -3.20 51.86 -38.18
C ALA A 166 -2.42 52.34 -39.43
N ARG A 167 -2.05 51.34 -40.26
CA ARG A 167 -1.80 51.36 -41.74
C ARG A 167 -0.56 52.17 -42.20
N SER A 168 0.20 51.79 -43.23
CA SER A 168 -0.13 50.92 -44.37
C SER A 168 1.09 50.25 -45.06
N THR A 169 0.78 49.46 -46.09
CA THR A 169 1.64 48.78 -47.09
C THR A 169 2.86 49.53 -47.66
N SER A 170 3.92 48.79 -48.04
CA SER A 170 4.53 48.82 -49.40
C SER A 170 5.64 47.75 -49.57
N TYR A 171 6.28 47.70 -50.76
CA TYR A 171 7.05 46.58 -51.32
C TYR A 171 8.33 47.08 -52.03
N SER A 172 9.48 46.38 -51.94
CA SER A 172 10.66 46.51 -52.85
C SER A 172 11.74 45.44 -52.59
N VAL A 173 12.75 45.33 -53.47
CA VAL A 173 13.50 44.08 -53.76
C VAL A 173 15.04 44.18 -53.76
N THR A 174 15.70 43.15 -53.20
CA THR A 174 17.02 42.54 -53.57
C THR A 174 17.15 41.19 -52.83
N GLY A 175 17.97 40.18 -53.19
CA GLY A 175 18.90 39.96 -54.31
C GLY A 175 20.27 39.40 -53.84
N PRO A 176 21.02 38.53 -54.58
CA PRO A 176 20.74 37.93 -55.90
C PRO A 176 20.89 36.38 -56.03
N ALA A 177 20.17 35.82 -57.02
CA ALA A 177 20.53 34.77 -58.00
C ALA A 177 21.17 33.39 -57.62
N HIS A 178 20.49 32.30 -58.02
CA HIS A 178 20.94 31.49 -59.20
C HIS A 178 19.80 30.65 -59.87
N ARG A 179 20.08 30.21 -61.12
CA ARG A 179 19.29 29.38 -62.10
C ARG A 179 18.61 28.11 -61.52
N MET A 180 17.62 27.39 -62.11
CA MET A 180 16.67 27.40 -63.28
C MET A 180 15.70 26.16 -63.10
N LYS A 181 14.70 25.74 -63.90
CA LYS A 181 14.02 26.08 -65.19
C LYS A 181 12.56 25.48 -65.18
N PRO A 182 11.60 25.82 -66.08
CA PRO A 182 10.18 25.42 -65.94
C PRO A 182 9.50 24.66 -67.11
N TYR A 183 8.38 23.96 -66.80
CA TYR A 183 7.27 23.53 -67.71
C TYR A 183 6.09 22.87 -66.90
N ASP A 184 4.80 22.84 -67.32
CA ASP A 184 4.03 23.85 -68.11
C ASP A 184 2.47 23.72 -67.98
N LEU A 185 1.75 24.73 -68.50
CA LEU A 185 0.32 24.96 -68.85
C LEU A 185 -0.88 23.96 -68.63
N ARG A 186 -1.95 24.51 -67.97
CA ARG A 186 -3.40 24.62 -68.38
C ARG A 186 -4.51 23.55 -68.13
N LEU A 187 -5.62 24.05 -67.52
CA LEU A 187 -7.08 23.72 -67.67
C LEU A 187 -7.58 22.30 -67.21
N ARG A 188 -8.86 22.04 -66.85
CA ARG A 188 -10.18 22.72 -66.96
C ARG A 188 -11.20 22.21 -65.89
N SER A 189 -12.31 22.93 -65.64
CA SER A 189 -13.62 22.55 -64.98
C SER A 189 -13.66 21.51 -63.82
N SER A 190 -14.12 21.80 -62.59
CA SER A 190 -15.43 22.35 -62.12
C SER A 190 -16.54 21.31 -61.86
N THR A 191 -16.86 21.11 -60.57
CA THR A 191 -18.23 21.15 -59.97
C THR A 191 -18.12 21.38 -58.45
N ASP A 192 -19.11 22.03 -57.84
CA ASP A 192 -19.09 22.47 -56.44
C ASP A 192 -19.83 21.55 -55.47
N VAL A 193 -19.28 21.38 -54.25
CA VAL A 193 -20.04 21.30 -52.99
C VAL A 193 -19.17 21.93 -51.87
N GLU A 194 -19.65 22.99 -51.22
CA GLU A 194 -18.89 23.71 -50.18
C GLU A 194 -19.34 23.36 -48.75
N SER A 195 -18.40 23.02 -47.85
CA SER A 195 -18.59 23.22 -46.40
C SER A 195 -17.29 23.25 -45.58
N ARG A 196 -16.84 24.48 -45.26
CA ARG A 196 -16.22 24.86 -43.97
C ARG A 196 -14.99 24.05 -43.47
N LEU A 197 -13.81 24.36 -43.98
CA LEU A 197 -12.54 24.12 -43.26
C LEU A 197 -12.11 25.36 -42.46
N ARG A 198 -12.15 25.28 -41.12
CA ARG A 198 -11.44 26.21 -40.24
C ARG A 198 -10.04 25.68 -39.95
N THR A 199 -9.02 26.42 -40.39
CA THR A 199 -7.63 26.10 -40.07
C THR A 199 -7.34 26.32 -38.59
N SER A 200 -6.77 25.30 -37.94
CA SER A 200 -6.21 25.39 -36.60
C SER A 200 -4.89 24.64 -36.57
N MET A 201 -3.83 25.27 -36.08
CA MET A 201 -2.50 24.65 -36.01
C MET A 201 -2.49 23.52 -34.97
N THR A 202 -2.25 22.29 -35.42
CA THR A 202 -1.99 21.14 -34.56
C THR A 202 -0.63 21.29 -33.86
N ARG A 203 -0.65 21.99 -32.72
CA ARG A 203 0.49 22.19 -31.83
C ARG A 203 1.09 20.82 -31.45
N SER A 204 2.39 20.62 -31.66
CA SER A 204 3.01 19.28 -31.60
C SER A 204 2.81 18.59 -30.23
N ARG A 205 2.53 17.28 -30.27
CA ARG A 205 2.36 16.41 -29.09
C ARG A 205 3.64 16.22 -28.26
N SER A 206 4.79 16.67 -28.74
CA SER A 206 6.11 16.51 -28.09
C SER A 206 6.24 17.14 -26.69
N ALA A 207 5.35 18.07 -26.32
CA ALA A 207 5.50 18.90 -25.11
C ALA A 207 4.60 18.50 -23.92
N GLN A 208 3.80 17.43 -24.04
CA GLN A 208 2.84 17.03 -22.99
C GLN A 208 3.38 15.96 -22.02
N SER A 209 4.60 15.43 -22.26
CA SER A 209 5.20 14.30 -21.53
C SER A 209 5.71 14.60 -20.11
N LEU A 210 5.39 15.76 -19.53
CA LEU A 210 5.90 16.22 -18.22
C LEU A 210 4.80 16.71 -17.26
N LYS A 211 3.54 16.29 -17.43
CA LYS A 211 2.48 16.62 -16.46
C LYS A 211 1.45 15.53 -16.15
N ASN A 212 1.66 14.31 -16.65
CA ASN A 212 0.87 13.14 -16.28
C ASN A 212 1.75 12.17 -15.47
N MET A 213 1.77 12.32 -14.14
CA MET A 213 1.96 11.13 -13.30
C MET A 213 0.66 10.33 -13.39
N ASP A 214 0.75 9.06 -13.78
CA ASP A 214 -0.42 8.26 -14.12
C ASP A 214 -1.23 7.90 -12.86
N PRO A 215 -2.47 8.43 -12.70
CA PRO A 215 -3.27 8.13 -11.51
C PRO A 215 -3.76 6.67 -11.51
N SER A 216 -3.99 6.09 -12.70
CA SER A 216 -4.60 4.77 -12.84
C SER A 216 -3.71 3.67 -12.25
N GLY A 217 -2.40 3.71 -12.54
CA GLY A 217 -1.44 2.75 -12.00
C GLY A 217 -1.30 2.79 -10.47
N ASN A 218 -1.63 3.92 -9.81
CA ASN A 218 -1.65 4.00 -8.35
C ASN A 218 -2.98 3.51 -7.76
N GLU A 219 -4.12 3.75 -8.42
CA GLU A 219 -5.39 3.14 -8.02
C GLU A 219 -5.38 1.62 -8.19
N ASP A 220 -4.76 1.10 -9.26
CA ASP A 220 -4.55 -0.34 -9.45
C ASP A 220 -3.64 -0.93 -8.35
N LYS A 221 -2.48 -0.30 -8.08
CA LYS A 221 -1.60 -0.69 -6.95
C LYS A 221 -2.37 -0.77 -5.63
N LEU A 222 -3.18 0.25 -5.32
CA LEU A 222 -3.99 0.30 -4.10
C LEU A 222 -5.08 -0.79 -4.09
N THR A 223 -5.74 -1.04 -5.23
CA THR A 223 -6.72 -2.12 -5.39
C THR A 223 -6.12 -3.48 -5.01
N ILE A 224 -4.95 -3.78 -5.57
CA ILE A 224 -4.29 -5.08 -5.44
C ILE A 224 -3.81 -5.30 -3.99
N VAL A 225 -3.18 -4.30 -3.35
CA VAL A 225 -2.77 -4.45 -1.94
C VAL A 225 -3.97 -4.51 -0.98
N SER A 226 -5.07 -3.81 -1.27
CA SER A 226 -6.32 -3.95 -0.49
C SER A 226 -7.02 -5.30 -0.68
N GLN A 227 -6.90 -5.93 -1.85
CA GLN A 227 -7.33 -7.33 -2.03
C GLN A 227 -6.45 -8.29 -1.21
N MET A 228 -5.12 -8.13 -1.26
CA MET A 228 -4.18 -8.94 -0.48
C MET A 228 -4.37 -8.76 1.03
N PHE A 229 -4.76 -7.56 1.48
CA PHE A 229 -5.16 -7.30 2.88
C PHE A 229 -6.32 -8.19 3.27
N TRP A 230 -7.40 -8.20 2.48
CA TRP A 230 -8.57 -9.02 2.77
C TRP A 230 -8.30 -10.52 2.69
N ILE A 231 -7.42 -10.98 1.79
CA ILE A 231 -6.93 -12.37 1.80
C ILE A 231 -6.22 -12.67 3.13
N ALA A 232 -5.30 -11.81 3.59
CA ALA A 232 -4.62 -12.01 4.87
C ALA A 232 -5.59 -12.00 6.06
N VAL A 233 -6.61 -11.13 6.05
CA VAL A 233 -7.61 -11.05 7.13
C VAL A 233 -8.53 -12.27 7.15
N SER A 234 -8.98 -12.80 6.01
CA SER A 234 -9.71 -14.07 5.98
C SER A 234 -8.84 -15.25 6.42
N MET A 235 -7.55 -15.25 6.10
CA MET A 235 -6.61 -16.29 6.58
C MET A 235 -6.36 -16.24 8.11
N LEU A 236 -6.72 -15.17 8.82
CA LEU A 236 -6.71 -15.14 10.30
C LEU A 236 -7.85 -15.96 10.91
N GLU A 237 -8.91 -16.31 10.16
CA GLU A 237 -9.94 -17.22 10.68
C GLU A 237 -9.43 -18.67 10.77
N SER A 238 -8.40 -19.07 10.02
CA SER A 238 -7.88 -20.45 10.01
C SER A 238 -7.47 -20.93 11.41
N ASP A 239 -7.83 -22.18 11.74
CA ASP A 239 -7.46 -22.85 12.99
C ASP A 239 -6.08 -23.53 12.90
N TYR A 240 -5.43 -23.48 11.74
CA TYR A 240 -4.08 -24.00 11.56
C TYR A 240 -3.02 -22.94 11.88
N GLU A 241 -2.20 -23.19 12.91
CA GLU A 241 -1.16 -22.27 13.40
C GLU A 241 -0.23 -21.74 12.30
N TYR A 242 0.12 -22.58 11.31
CA TYR A 242 1.02 -22.19 10.22
C TYR A 242 0.36 -21.21 9.24
N GLU A 243 -0.93 -21.36 8.99
CA GLU A 243 -1.70 -20.48 8.11
C GLU A 243 -1.94 -19.13 8.77
N PHE A 244 -2.32 -19.16 10.05
CA PHE A 244 -2.42 -17.97 10.88
C PHE A 244 -1.07 -17.24 10.95
N THR A 245 0.04 -17.95 11.11
CA THR A 245 1.40 -17.36 11.07
C THR A 245 1.71 -16.72 9.72
N LEU A 246 1.35 -17.36 8.61
CA LEU A 246 1.51 -16.82 7.25
C LEU A 246 0.59 -15.61 7.00
N ALA A 247 -0.63 -15.61 7.55
CA ALA A 247 -1.56 -14.49 7.52
C ALA A 247 -1.01 -13.27 8.28
N VAL A 248 -0.51 -13.48 9.51
CA VAL A 248 0.16 -12.47 10.33
C VAL A 248 1.36 -11.87 9.60
N ARG A 249 2.21 -12.70 8.95
CA ARG A 249 3.35 -12.23 8.14
C ARG A 249 2.93 -11.41 6.92
N LEU A 250 1.90 -11.85 6.20
CA LEU A 250 1.39 -11.16 5.02
C LEU A 250 0.78 -9.81 5.41
N LEU A 251 -0.03 -9.78 6.47
CA LEU A 251 -0.68 -8.58 7.00
C LEU A 251 0.35 -7.59 7.59
N ASP A 252 1.36 -8.08 8.32
CA ASP A 252 2.51 -7.28 8.76
C ASP A 252 3.18 -6.54 7.60
N LYS A 253 3.42 -7.27 6.50
CA LYS A 253 4.10 -6.75 5.33
C LYS A 253 3.24 -5.73 4.58
N ILE A 254 1.94 -6.01 4.47
CA ILE A 254 0.96 -5.09 3.88
C ILE A 254 0.86 -3.78 4.67
N LEU A 255 0.78 -3.84 6.01
CA LEU A 255 0.68 -2.66 6.88
C LEU A 255 1.96 -1.79 6.92
N LYS A 256 3.08 -2.24 6.33
CA LYS A 256 4.22 -1.36 6.07
C LYS A 256 3.93 -0.35 4.95
N HIS A 257 3.01 -0.67 4.03
CA HIS A 257 2.69 0.14 2.85
C HIS A 257 1.26 0.71 2.84
N LEU A 258 0.28 -0.05 3.32
CA LEU A 258 -1.10 0.39 3.50
C LEU A 258 -1.30 0.91 4.93
N GLN A 259 -1.89 2.09 5.07
CA GLN A 259 -2.30 2.67 6.36
C GLN A 259 -3.83 2.69 6.45
N PRO A 260 -4.48 1.84 7.28
CA PRO A 260 -5.94 1.73 7.32
C PRO A 260 -6.66 3.05 7.64
N GLU A 261 -6.01 3.94 8.41
CA GLU A 261 -6.59 5.23 8.79
C GLU A 261 -6.77 6.20 7.60
N ARG A 262 -5.90 6.11 6.59
CA ARG A 262 -5.75 7.09 5.50
C ARG A 262 -7.00 7.06 4.58
N PRO A 263 -7.66 8.19 4.27
CA PRO A 263 -9.02 8.16 3.71
C PRO A 263 -9.23 7.34 2.43
N ASP A 264 -8.27 7.34 1.50
CA ASP A 264 -8.30 6.56 0.26
C ASP A 264 -7.97 5.07 0.47
N CYS A 265 -7.15 4.73 1.46
CA CYS A 265 -7.01 3.35 1.93
C CYS A 265 -8.32 2.86 2.59
N ARG A 266 -8.92 3.69 3.45
CA ARG A 266 -10.17 3.41 4.16
C ARG A 266 -11.32 3.14 3.19
N GLU A 267 -11.60 4.07 2.27
CA GLU A 267 -12.63 3.93 1.23
C GLU A 267 -12.42 2.65 0.42
N ARG A 268 -11.16 2.32 0.06
CA ARG A 268 -10.86 1.10 -0.71
C ARG A 268 -11.11 -0.18 0.08
N LEU A 269 -10.77 -0.21 1.37
CA LEU A 269 -11.00 -1.38 2.22
C LEU A 269 -12.48 -1.61 2.47
N GLU A 270 -13.21 -0.57 2.89
CA GLU A 270 -14.67 -0.59 3.14
C GLU A 270 -15.45 -1.03 1.87
N LYS A 271 -15.03 -0.56 0.69
CA LYS A 271 -15.63 -0.94 -0.60
C LYS A 271 -15.43 -2.41 -0.95
N ILE A 272 -14.35 -3.05 -0.50
CA ILE A 272 -14.14 -4.49 -0.69
C ILE A 272 -14.90 -5.28 0.39
N GLU A 273 -14.93 -4.81 1.64
CA GLU A 273 -15.71 -5.40 2.74
C GLU A 273 -17.20 -5.58 2.36
N GLN A 274 -17.80 -4.51 1.80
CA GLN A 274 -19.17 -4.50 1.27
C GLN A 274 -19.39 -5.50 0.12
N GLN A 275 -18.34 -5.87 -0.63
CA GLN A 275 -18.39 -6.88 -1.70
C GLN A 275 -18.23 -8.30 -1.16
N LEU A 276 -17.41 -8.49 -0.11
CA LEU A 276 -17.24 -9.78 0.58
C LEU A 276 -18.52 -10.23 1.30
N LYS A 277 -19.35 -9.28 1.78
CA LYS A 277 -20.58 -9.54 2.54
C LYS A 277 -20.33 -10.37 3.80
N TRP A 278 -19.23 -10.09 4.49
CA TRP A 278 -18.88 -10.73 5.76
C TRP A 278 -19.90 -10.33 6.82
N ASN A 279 -20.80 -11.26 7.16
CA ASN A 279 -21.83 -11.00 8.18
C ASN A 279 -21.16 -10.82 9.55
N ASN A 280 -21.39 -9.68 10.20
CA ASN A 280 -20.85 -9.34 11.52
C ASN A 280 -19.31 -9.45 11.61
N PHE A 281 -18.59 -8.93 10.62
CA PHE A 281 -17.12 -8.83 10.65
C PHE A 281 -16.64 -8.21 11.99
N PRO A 282 -15.83 -8.91 12.79
CA PRO A 282 -15.51 -8.50 14.16
C PRO A 282 -14.30 -7.55 14.27
N GLY A 283 -13.72 -7.12 13.13
CA GLY A 283 -12.50 -6.33 13.09
C GLY A 283 -11.22 -7.18 13.03
N VAL A 284 -10.20 -6.66 12.35
CA VAL A 284 -8.86 -7.30 12.27
C VAL A 284 -8.25 -7.50 13.66
N GLN A 285 -8.50 -6.60 14.61
CA GLN A 285 -7.97 -6.72 15.96
C GLN A 285 -8.50 -7.99 16.65
N THR A 286 -9.81 -8.20 16.66
CA THR A 286 -10.46 -9.36 17.29
C THR A 286 -9.96 -10.69 16.70
N LEU A 287 -9.86 -10.78 15.37
CA LEU A 287 -9.36 -11.99 14.69
C LEU A 287 -7.89 -12.30 15.04
N LEU A 288 -7.08 -11.25 15.23
CA LEU A 288 -5.66 -11.38 15.55
C LEU A 288 -5.40 -11.84 17.00
N LEU A 289 -6.27 -11.49 17.95
CA LEU A 289 -6.09 -11.81 19.38
C LEU A 289 -5.96 -13.31 19.64
N LYS A 290 -6.64 -14.18 18.86
CA LYS A 290 -6.59 -15.64 19.06
C LYS A 290 -5.17 -16.20 18.98
N GLY A 291 -4.28 -15.53 18.24
CA GLY A 291 -2.87 -15.91 18.13
C GLY A 291 -2.02 -15.73 19.40
N PHE A 292 -2.55 -15.14 20.48
CA PHE A 292 -1.89 -15.18 21.80
C PHE A 292 -2.01 -16.55 22.49
N THR A 293 -2.98 -17.39 22.09
CA THR A 293 -3.27 -18.69 22.73
C THR A 293 -2.26 -19.81 22.39
N SER A 294 -1.42 -19.63 21.36
CA SER A 294 -0.35 -20.58 21.01
C SER A 294 1.02 -19.92 21.07
N THR A 295 1.99 -20.65 21.63
CA THR A 295 3.41 -20.25 21.70
C THR A 295 4.08 -20.13 20.33
N VAL A 296 3.50 -20.72 19.27
CA VAL A 296 4.01 -20.63 17.89
C VAL A 296 3.62 -19.29 17.25
N THR A 297 2.39 -18.84 17.49
CA THR A 297 1.83 -17.60 16.90
C THR A 297 2.12 -16.35 17.74
N PHE A 298 2.30 -16.52 19.06
CA PHE A 298 2.40 -15.46 20.06
C PHE A 298 3.35 -14.30 19.69
N GLU A 299 4.59 -14.59 19.27
CA GLU A 299 5.57 -13.54 18.95
C GLU A 299 5.13 -12.69 17.74
N GLY A 300 4.65 -13.34 16.68
CA GLY A 300 4.14 -12.68 15.48
C GLY A 300 2.87 -11.86 15.77
N THR A 301 1.95 -12.42 16.55
CA THR A 301 0.74 -11.74 17.01
C THR A 301 1.09 -10.51 17.85
N TRP A 302 1.97 -10.63 18.84
CA TRP A 302 2.35 -9.51 19.71
C TRP A 302 2.98 -8.36 18.89
N TYR A 303 3.89 -8.67 17.96
CA TYR A 303 4.50 -7.66 17.09
C TYR A 303 3.47 -6.99 16.16
N LEU A 304 2.54 -7.77 15.60
CA LEU A 304 1.49 -7.23 14.76
C LEU A 304 0.50 -6.36 15.56
N VAL A 305 0.06 -6.77 16.75
CA VAL A 305 -0.79 -5.99 17.67
C VAL A 305 -0.10 -4.68 18.09
N SER A 306 1.20 -4.71 18.37
CA SER A 306 2.00 -3.52 18.67
C SER A 306 1.87 -2.47 17.56
N ARG A 307 2.17 -2.80 16.30
CA ARG A 307 1.97 -1.85 15.19
C ARG A 307 0.49 -1.53 14.94
N LEU A 308 -0.41 -2.50 15.04
CA LEU A 308 -1.84 -2.31 14.77
C LEU A 308 -2.48 -1.28 15.70
N THR A 309 -1.89 -1.07 16.89
CA THR A 309 -2.30 -0.04 17.85
C THR A 309 -2.33 1.36 17.24
N VAL A 310 -1.38 1.77 16.38
CA VAL A 310 -1.43 3.09 15.72
C VAL A 310 -2.41 3.19 14.53
N SER A 311 -3.26 2.19 14.34
CA SER A 311 -4.36 2.19 13.37
C SER A 311 -5.66 1.62 13.96
N ILE A 312 -5.82 1.74 15.29
CA ILE A 312 -6.93 1.19 16.07
C ILE A 312 -8.23 2.01 15.94
N SER A 313 -8.21 3.17 15.29
CA SER A 313 -9.38 4.03 15.02
C SER A 313 -9.93 3.85 13.60
N ALA A 314 -9.36 2.92 12.83
CA ALA A 314 -9.88 2.49 11.54
C ALA A 314 -10.99 1.44 11.76
N PRO A 315 -12.21 1.61 11.22
CA PRO A 315 -13.33 0.69 11.40
C PRO A 315 -13.02 -0.76 11.01
N VAL A 316 -12.16 -0.96 10.02
CA VAL A 316 -11.70 -2.31 9.61
C VAL A 316 -10.87 -3.01 10.71
N VAL A 317 -10.27 -2.26 11.62
CA VAL A 317 -9.44 -2.77 12.72
C VAL A 317 -10.26 -2.99 13.99
N ASP A 318 -11.01 -1.97 14.43
CA ASP A 318 -12.01 -2.05 15.51
C ASP A 318 -13.33 -1.39 15.03
N PRO A 319 -14.32 -2.17 14.56
CA PRO A 319 -15.63 -1.67 14.16
C PRO A 319 -16.43 -1.00 15.28
N THR A 320 -16.02 -1.16 16.54
CA THR A 320 -16.67 -0.57 17.72
C THR A 320 -16.07 0.77 18.14
N ASP A 321 -14.84 1.08 17.70
CA ASP A 321 -13.97 2.17 18.19
C ASP A 321 -13.79 2.22 19.73
N SER A 322 -14.17 1.17 20.45
CA SER A 322 -14.37 1.20 21.92
C SER A 322 -13.54 0.18 22.70
N LEU A 323 -13.34 -1.02 22.16
CA LEU A 323 -12.68 -2.14 22.84
C LEU A 323 -11.25 -2.38 22.35
N GLY A 324 -10.94 -2.11 21.08
CA GLY A 324 -9.68 -2.48 20.47
C GLY A 324 -8.47 -1.82 21.15
N PHE A 325 -8.56 -0.54 21.51
CA PHE A 325 -7.47 0.15 22.20
C PHE A 325 -7.20 -0.40 23.62
N PRO A 326 -8.17 -0.45 24.56
CA PRO A 326 -7.91 -0.99 25.88
C PRO A 326 -7.52 -2.48 25.87
N VAL A 327 -8.10 -3.28 24.95
CA VAL A 327 -7.67 -4.69 24.79
C VAL A 327 -6.24 -4.78 24.26
N ASN A 328 -5.82 -3.97 23.28
CA ASN A 328 -4.41 -3.93 22.83
C ASN A 328 -3.45 -3.57 23.97
N VAL A 329 -3.77 -2.56 24.78
CA VAL A 329 -2.92 -2.17 25.92
C VAL A 329 -2.75 -3.33 26.90
N ILE A 330 -3.83 -4.07 27.19
CA ILE A 330 -3.79 -5.24 28.08
C ILE A 330 -3.09 -6.45 27.44
N ALA A 331 -3.27 -6.69 26.14
CA ALA A 331 -2.62 -7.78 25.40
C ALA A 331 -1.10 -7.61 25.29
N LEU A 332 -0.62 -6.36 25.17
CA LEU A 332 0.80 -6.06 25.10
C LEU A 332 1.47 -6.11 26.49
N LEU A 333 0.70 -5.84 27.55
CA LEU A 333 1.19 -5.64 28.93
C LEU A 333 2.07 -6.78 29.49
N PRO A 334 1.78 -8.09 29.32
CA PRO A 334 2.60 -9.14 29.92
C PRO A 334 4.07 -9.10 29.50
N LEU A 335 4.37 -8.88 28.21
CA LEU A 335 5.76 -8.74 27.77
C LEU A 335 6.40 -7.42 28.20
N LEU A 336 5.64 -6.33 28.31
CA LEU A 336 6.16 -5.07 28.84
C LEU A 336 6.55 -5.22 30.32
N VAL A 337 5.74 -5.92 31.12
CA VAL A 337 6.06 -6.26 32.52
C VAL A 337 7.28 -7.18 32.60
N GLN A 338 7.36 -8.22 31.75
CA GLN A 338 8.46 -9.17 31.74
C GLN A 338 9.81 -8.54 31.32
N ASN A 339 9.79 -7.55 30.42
CA ASN A 339 10.98 -6.87 29.91
C ASN A 339 11.23 -5.51 30.60
N TYR A 340 10.53 -5.21 31.71
CA TYR A 340 10.58 -3.91 32.39
C TYR A 340 11.99 -3.49 32.85
N GLU A 341 12.80 -4.43 33.34
CA GLU A 341 14.20 -4.17 33.75
C GLU A 341 15.19 -4.26 32.57
N CYS A 342 14.75 -4.83 31.43
CA CYS A 342 15.59 -5.22 30.28
C CYS A 342 14.92 -4.81 28.96
N LEU A 343 14.72 -3.50 28.76
CA LEU A 343 13.95 -2.94 27.64
C LEU A 343 14.45 -3.42 26.28
N THR A 344 13.65 -4.22 25.59
CA THR A 344 13.88 -4.57 24.18
C THR A 344 13.38 -3.46 23.25
N PRO A 345 13.93 -3.32 22.02
CA PRO A 345 13.43 -2.36 21.04
C PRO A 345 11.93 -2.53 20.77
N SER A 346 11.45 -3.76 20.58
CA SER A 346 10.05 -4.07 20.35
C SER A 346 9.13 -3.59 21.49
N CYS A 347 9.59 -3.68 22.74
CA CYS A 347 8.86 -3.17 23.91
C CYS A 347 8.87 -1.63 24.01
N ARG A 348 9.95 -0.97 23.60
CA ARG A 348 9.98 0.49 23.44
C ARG A 348 8.96 0.92 22.38
N ASP A 349 9.03 0.35 21.19
CA ASP A 349 8.16 0.67 20.06
C ASP A 349 6.67 0.48 20.43
N ALA A 350 6.33 -0.62 21.12
CA ALA A 350 4.97 -0.86 21.61
C ALA A 350 4.48 0.18 22.62
N ALA A 351 5.33 0.62 23.56
CA ALA A 351 4.97 1.65 24.51
C ALA A 351 4.83 3.04 23.84
N ASP A 352 5.71 3.37 22.88
CA ASP A 352 5.59 4.59 22.09
C ASP A 352 4.33 4.59 21.18
N HIS A 353 3.96 3.45 20.60
CA HIS A 353 2.69 3.28 19.88
C HIS A 353 1.47 3.54 20.78
N ILE A 354 1.46 3.01 22.01
CA ILE A 354 0.37 3.27 22.97
C ILE A 354 0.35 4.75 23.36
N ALA A 355 1.51 5.36 23.66
CA ALA A 355 1.61 6.77 24.02
C ALA A 355 1.13 7.71 22.91
N GLN A 356 1.46 7.40 21.65
CA GLN A 356 0.95 8.10 20.48
C GLN A 356 -0.59 8.11 20.46
N VAL A 357 -1.22 6.94 20.58
CA VAL A 357 -2.69 6.84 20.55
C VAL A 357 -3.34 7.54 21.74
N CYS A 358 -2.74 7.48 22.94
CA CYS A 358 -3.21 8.24 24.10
C CYS A 358 -3.32 9.74 23.78
N SER A 359 -2.28 10.33 23.17
CA SER A 359 -2.26 11.75 22.79
C SER A 359 -3.26 12.12 21.67
N GLN A 360 -3.72 11.14 20.89
CA GLN A 360 -4.64 11.35 19.76
C GLN A 360 -6.10 11.15 20.13
N LYS A 361 -6.42 10.22 21.05
CA LYS A 361 -7.81 9.78 21.29
C LYS A 361 -8.53 10.50 22.43
N SER A 362 -7.85 10.92 23.51
CA SER A 362 -8.48 11.75 24.55
C SER A 362 -7.49 12.33 25.57
N ASP A 363 -7.70 13.57 26.00
CA ASP A 363 -6.96 14.19 27.12
C ASP A 363 -6.98 13.35 28.40
N LYS A 364 -8.03 12.54 28.61
CA LYS A 364 -8.13 11.64 29.76
C LYS A 364 -7.05 10.56 29.78
N LEU A 365 -6.47 10.24 28.61
CA LEU A 365 -5.41 9.25 28.45
C LEU A 365 -4.00 9.85 28.59
N ASN A 366 -3.84 11.16 28.77
CA ASN A 366 -2.54 11.83 28.90
C ASN A 366 -1.67 11.23 30.04
N ASN A 367 -2.29 10.76 31.13
CA ASN A 367 -1.60 10.06 32.21
C ASN A 367 -1.05 8.70 31.77
N LEU A 368 -1.85 7.90 31.05
CA LEU A 368 -1.42 6.60 30.50
C LEU A 368 -0.31 6.79 29.47
N GLY A 369 -0.46 7.75 28.55
CA GLY A 369 0.56 8.07 27.55
C GLY A 369 1.88 8.49 28.20
N THR A 370 1.83 9.34 29.24
CA THR A 370 3.03 9.73 30.02
C THR A 370 3.72 8.52 30.66
N VAL A 371 2.96 7.59 31.26
CA VAL A 371 3.51 6.36 31.87
C VAL A 371 4.14 5.43 30.83
N MET A 372 3.59 5.39 29.61
CA MET A 372 4.14 4.62 28.50
C MET A 372 5.39 5.26 27.91
N SER A 373 5.46 6.59 27.75
CA SER A 373 6.69 7.27 27.34
C SER A 373 7.81 7.14 28.38
N LEU A 374 7.49 7.19 29.68
CA LEU A 374 8.47 6.94 30.74
C LEU A 374 8.97 5.48 30.75
N TYR A 375 8.15 4.51 30.33
CA TYR A 375 8.59 3.15 30.06
C TYR A 375 9.50 3.09 28.82
N SER A 376 9.08 3.66 27.69
CA SER A 376 9.82 3.56 26.42
C SER A 376 11.24 4.13 26.51
N HIS A 377 11.41 5.19 27.32
CA HIS A 377 12.68 5.84 27.62
C HIS A 377 13.49 5.17 28.75
N GLY A 378 12.91 4.23 29.51
CA GLY A 378 13.56 3.60 30.68
C GLY A 378 13.74 4.55 31.87
N THR A 379 12.84 5.51 32.05
CA THR A 379 12.95 6.60 33.04
C THR A 379 11.85 6.61 34.11
N PHE A 380 10.97 5.61 34.14
CA PHE A 380 9.96 5.47 35.19
C PHE A 380 10.61 5.10 36.54
N GLY A 381 10.74 6.06 37.46
CA GLY A 381 11.48 5.93 38.72
C GLY A 381 10.83 5.08 39.83
N LYS A 382 10.22 3.94 39.49
CA LYS A 382 9.64 2.93 40.39
C LYS A 382 9.82 1.52 39.81
N ASP A 383 9.47 0.50 40.58
CA ASP A 383 9.45 -0.90 40.15
C ASP A 383 8.32 -1.22 39.14
N SER A 384 8.48 -2.35 38.46
CA SER A 384 7.52 -2.90 37.48
C SER A 384 6.10 -3.07 38.04
N PHE A 385 5.94 -3.38 39.33
CA PHE A 385 4.63 -3.58 39.96
C PHE A 385 3.87 -2.25 40.14
N GLN A 386 4.57 -1.20 40.56
CA GLN A 386 4.01 0.15 40.64
C GLN A 386 3.76 0.76 39.25
N TRP A 387 4.61 0.46 38.26
CA TRP A 387 4.34 0.82 36.87
C TRP A 387 3.07 0.15 36.33
N THR A 388 2.94 -1.17 36.50
CA THR A 388 1.76 -1.96 36.10
C THR A 388 0.49 -1.40 36.73
N LYS A 389 0.52 -1.06 38.04
CA LYS A 389 -0.60 -0.40 38.72
C LYS A 389 -0.98 0.93 38.09
N CYS A 390 -0.01 1.76 37.69
CA CYS A 390 -0.28 3.02 37.01
C CYS A 390 -0.91 2.80 35.63
N VAL A 391 -0.40 1.86 34.83
CA VAL A 391 -0.97 1.50 33.52
C VAL A 391 -2.42 1.04 33.66
N VAL A 392 -2.68 0.02 34.49
CA VAL A 392 -4.03 -0.54 34.67
C VAL A 392 -4.98 0.50 35.26
N LYS A 393 -4.54 1.32 36.23
CA LYS A 393 -5.34 2.41 36.77
C LYS A 393 -5.73 3.43 35.70
N TYR A 394 -4.75 4.01 34.98
CA TYR A 394 -5.05 5.10 34.04
C TYR A 394 -5.81 4.61 32.80
N LEU A 395 -5.71 3.33 32.45
CA LEU A 395 -6.60 2.72 31.46
C LEU A 395 -8.04 2.61 31.99
N LEU A 396 -8.24 2.07 33.18
CA LEU A 396 -9.57 1.88 33.78
C LEU A 396 -10.24 3.18 34.24
N ASP A 397 -9.48 4.24 34.53
CA ASP A 397 -10.00 5.60 34.77
C ASP A 397 -10.77 6.15 33.55
N VAL A 398 -10.55 5.58 32.34
CA VAL A 398 -11.27 5.90 31.09
C VAL A 398 -12.18 4.75 30.63
N TYR A 399 -11.71 3.51 30.72
CA TYR A 399 -12.34 2.31 30.15
C TYR A 399 -12.95 1.36 31.20
N SER A 400 -13.33 1.86 32.38
CA SER A 400 -13.93 1.07 33.47
C SER A 400 -15.08 0.15 33.05
N TYR A 401 -15.92 0.59 32.11
CA TYR A 401 -17.03 -0.19 31.55
C TYR A 401 -16.59 -1.47 30.80
N THR A 402 -15.34 -1.53 30.34
CA THR A 402 -14.74 -2.70 29.64
C THR A 402 -14.08 -3.70 30.60
N SER A 403 -13.99 -3.38 31.90
CA SER A 403 -13.15 -4.10 32.87
C SER A 403 -13.39 -5.62 32.93
N LEU A 404 -14.64 -6.08 32.82
CA LEU A 404 -14.96 -7.51 32.77
C LEU A 404 -14.43 -8.18 31.49
N THR A 405 -14.53 -7.52 30.34
CA THR A 405 -13.99 -8.01 29.05
C THR A 405 -12.46 -8.09 29.10
N LEU A 406 -11.79 -7.06 29.66
CA LEU A 406 -10.34 -7.05 29.84
C LEU A 406 -9.85 -8.14 30.80
N LEU A 407 -10.67 -8.52 31.79
CA LEU A 407 -10.36 -9.62 32.70
C LEU A 407 -10.60 -11.00 32.06
N SER A 408 -11.66 -11.17 31.26
CA SER A 408 -11.91 -12.41 30.51
C SER A 408 -10.74 -12.73 29.57
N PHE A 409 -10.32 -11.74 28.79
CA PHE A 409 -9.17 -11.82 27.87
C PHE A 409 -7.80 -12.06 28.56
N LEU A 410 -7.69 -11.89 29.88
CA LEU A 410 -6.47 -12.22 30.64
C LEU A 410 -6.53 -13.60 31.34
N VAL A 411 -7.66 -14.30 31.23
CA VAL A 411 -7.93 -15.61 31.86
C VAL A 411 -8.11 -16.71 30.79
N GLU A 412 -8.55 -16.32 29.60
CA GLU A 412 -8.60 -17.11 28.35
C GLU A 412 -7.22 -17.21 27.67
#